data_AF-A0A955XJX2-F1
#
_entry.id   AF-A0A955XJX2-F1
#
_cell.length_a   1.000
_cell.length_b   1.000
_cell.length_c   1.000
_cell.angle_alpha   90.00
_cell.angle_beta   90.00
_cell.angle_gamma   90.00
#
_symmetry.space_group_name_H-M   'P 1'
#
loop_
_entity.id
_entity.type
_entity.pdbx_description
1 polymer ?
#
loop_
_entity_poly.entity_id
_entity_poly.type
_entity_poly.pdbx_seq_one_letter_code
_entity_poly.pdbx_strand_id
1 'polypeptide(L)'
;MNAAQLSRSTLLGKLRDFYALIVKLKREIEEHGADISVERVQGELRAFMDEQLRSMGEAPDEAGYHLYDAMRYVMVALADDAFLHLRTEWPGRARWLTNLLEKQVFGTQRAGAAFFDRIDELLASRDKSKEEVAMAFLFALMLGFKGRFRGEEEHELVSYRERLLYFVGLGQSGGLDPAKPMFPDAYAHTITTDPDQKMPDHRLYVRLLVVVILGYVGLAHLSWHQQTAPIRDVVEQVTQQIEGVGPSDARN
;
A
#
# COMPACT_ATOMS: atom_id res chain seq x y z
N MET A 1 -22.00 0.32 18.82
CA MET A 1 -22.54 1.23 17.79
C MET A 1 -22.39 0.56 16.43
N ASN A 2 -23.39 0.59 15.53
CA ASN A 2 -23.33 -0.12 14.22
C ASN A 2 -22.54 0.68 13.15
N ALA A 3 -22.01 0.02 12.10
CA ALA A 3 -21.27 0.66 11.00
C ALA A 3 -22.01 1.80 10.29
N ALA A 4 -23.35 1.78 10.31
CA ALA A 4 -24.19 2.86 9.78
C ALA A 4 -24.26 4.10 10.71
N GLN A 5 -24.06 3.94 12.01
CA GLN A 5 -23.97 5.04 12.99
C GLN A 5 -22.57 5.69 12.94
N LEU A 6 -21.53 4.91 12.65
CA LEU A 6 -20.15 5.40 12.42
C LEU A 6 -20.09 6.46 11.30
N SER A 7 -20.73 6.19 10.16
CA SER A 7 -20.82 7.13 9.02
C SER A 7 -21.57 8.44 9.36
N ARG A 8 -22.40 8.44 10.41
CA ARG A 8 -23.16 9.62 10.87
C ARG A 8 -22.44 10.46 11.92
N SER A 9 -21.29 10.04 12.44
CA SER A 9 -20.53 10.88 13.37
C SER A 9 -19.97 12.08 12.61
N THR A 10 -20.40 13.27 13.01
CA THR A 10 -19.91 14.56 12.46
C THR A 10 -18.39 14.66 12.57
N LEU A 11 -17.82 14.01 13.59
CA LEU A 11 -16.40 14.01 13.92
C LEU A 11 -15.53 13.22 12.93
N LEU A 12 -15.94 12.02 12.52
CA LEU A 12 -15.24 11.30 11.45
C LEU A 12 -15.32 12.06 10.12
N GLY A 13 -16.44 12.75 9.88
CA GLY A 13 -16.55 13.71 8.77
C GLY A 13 -15.44 14.77 8.82
N LYS A 14 -15.27 15.44 9.96
CA LYS A 14 -14.22 16.46 10.16
C LYS A 14 -12.81 15.89 9.97
N LEU A 15 -12.52 14.69 10.47
CA LEU A 15 -11.20 14.06 10.33
C LEU A 15 -10.93 13.64 8.87
N ARG A 16 -11.93 13.12 8.17
CA ARG A 16 -11.85 12.84 6.72
C ARG A 16 -11.59 14.12 5.93
N ASP A 17 -12.31 15.19 6.23
CA ASP A 17 -12.19 16.46 5.50
C ASP A 17 -10.81 17.09 5.76
N PHE A 18 -10.27 16.96 6.98
CA PHE A 18 -8.89 17.33 7.29
C PHE A 18 -7.87 16.49 6.51
N TYR A 19 -8.08 15.18 6.42
CA TYR A 19 -7.20 14.32 5.61
C TYR A 19 -7.30 14.65 4.12
N ALA A 20 -8.47 14.99 3.62
CA ALA A 20 -8.64 15.47 2.23
C ALA A 20 -7.84 16.76 1.99
N LEU A 21 -7.80 17.67 2.96
CA LEU A 21 -6.94 18.86 2.92
C LEU A 21 -5.46 18.47 2.87
N ILE A 22 -5.00 17.51 3.70
CA ILE A 22 -3.63 16.98 3.62
C ILE A 22 -3.36 16.46 2.20
N VAL A 23 -4.22 15.59 1.65
CA VAL A 23 -4.04 15.02 0.31
C VAL A 23 -3.97 16.11 -0.77
N LYS A 24 -4.84 17.12 -0.68
CA LYS A 24 -4.83 18.27 -1.59
C LYS A 24 -3.50 19.02 -1.53
N LEU A 25 -3.04 19.36 -0.32
CA LEU A 25 -1.77 20.08 -0.10
C LEU A 25 -0.56 19.25 -0.56
N LYS A 26 -0.57 17.94 -0.31
CA LYS A 26 0.46 17.04 -0.82
C LYS A 26 0.53 17.07 -2.34
N ARG A 27 -0.62 17.04 -3.02
CA ARG A 27 -0.68 17.13 -4.48
C ARG A 27 -0.15 18.47 -5.00
N GLU A 28 -0.52 19.59 -4.35
CA GLU A 28 0.00 20.91 -4.70
C GLU A 28 1.52 20.99 -4.53
N ILE A 29 2.08 20.40 -3.48
CA ILE A 29 3.54 20.32 -3.28
C ILE A 29 4.20 19.43 -4.34
N GLU A 30 3.57 18.33 -4.74
CA GLU A 30 4.09 17.46 -5.79
C GLU A 30 4.10 18.15 -7.17
N GLU A 31 3.10 18.99 -7.45
CA GLU A 31 2.99 19.73 -8.72
C GLU A 31 3.83 21.03 -8.75
N HIS A 32 3.90 21.78 -7.63
CA HIS A 32 4.45 23.14 -7.56
C HIS A 32 5.44 23.35 -6.40
N GLY A 33 6.12 22.29 -5.94
CA GLY A 33 6.79 22.25 -4.64
C GLY A 33 7.83 23.33 -4.32
N ALA A 34 8.39 24.04 -5.31
CA ALA A 34 9.30 25.17 -5.10
C ALA A 34 8.58 26.45 -4.64
N ASP A 35 7.32 26.63 -5.03
CA ASP A 35 6.54 27.85 -4.76
C ASP A 35 5.69 27.72 -3.48
N ILE A 36 5.53 26.51 -2.95
CA ILE A 36 4.72 26.23 -1.76
C ILE A 36 5.58 26.33 -0.48
N SER A 37 5.37 27.40 0.27
CA SER A 37 6.01 27.61 1.57
C SER A 37 5.41 26.74 2.68
N VAL A 38 6.26 26.36 3.66
CA VAL A 38 5.83 25.62 4.85
C VAL A 38 4.78 26.40 5.63
N GLU A 39 4.95 27.71 5.75
CA GLU A 39 4.05 28.60 6.49
C GLU A 39 2.64 28.60 5.89
N ARG A 40 2.52 28.53 4.56
CA ARG A 40 1.23 28.44 3.89
C ARG A 40 0.54 27.13 4.25
N VAL A 41 1.24 26.00 4.09
CA VAL A 41 0.71 24.66 4.39
C VAL A 41 0.24 24.57 5.85
N GLN A 42 1.11 24.97 6.79
CA GLN A 42 0.75 24.97 8.21
C GLN A 42 -0.37 25.96 8.53
N GLY A 43 -0.40 27.11 7.87
CA GLY A 43 -1.46 28.11 7.99
C GLY A 43 -2.82 27.54 7.59
N GLU A 44 -2.91 26.83 6.46
CA GLU A 44 -4.13 26.19 6.01
C GLU A 44 -4.61 25.09 6.97
N LEU A 45 -3.70 24.26 7.48
CA LEU A 45 -4.04 23.21 8.45
C LEU A 45 -4.53 23.79 9.78
N ARG A 46 -3.87 24.84 10.29
CA ARG A 46 -4.30 25.52 11.53
C ARG A 46 -5.65 26.22 11.33
N ALA A 47 -5.82 26.95 10.22
CA ALA A 47 -7.08 27.60 9.90
C ALA A 47 -8.25 26.60 9.85
N PHE A 48 -8.02 25.41 9.28
CA PHE A 48 -9.01 24.34 9.33
C PHE A 48 -9.37 23.95 10.76
N MET A 49 -8.38 23.67 11.63
CA MET A 49 -8.61 23.27 13.02
C MET A 49 -9.30 24.36 13.85
N ASP A 50 -8.94 25.64 13.62
CA ASP A 50 -9.55 26.79 14.27
C ASP A 50 -11.02 26.95 13.86
N GLU A 51 -11.33 26.72 12.58
CA GLU A 51 -12.72 26.70 12.11
C GLU A 51 -13.50 25.52 12.72
N GLN A 52 -12.86 24.37 12.88
CA GLN A 52 -13.48 23.24 13.58
C GLN A 52 -13.77 23.54 15.05
N LEU A 53 -12.92 24.33 15.73
CA LEU A 53 -13.16 24.77 17.09
C LEU A 53 -14.35 25.72 17.17
N ARG A 54 -14.42 26.72 16.28
CA ARG A 54 -15.52 27.69 16.25
C ARG A 54 -16.87 27.03 15.97
N SER A 55 -16.90 26.02 15.11
CA SER A 55 -18.14 25.28 14.80
C SER A 55 -18.65 24.40 15.95
N MET A 56 -17.92 24.27 17.08
CA MET A 56 -18.39 23.55 18.27
C MET A 56 -19.29 24.39 19.19
N GLY A 57 -19.53 25.68 18.90
CA GLY A 57 -20.41 26.55 19.69
C GLY A 57 -19.72 27.18 20.91
N GLU A 58 -20.49 27.91 21.73
CA GLU A 58 -19.95 28.77 22.81
C GLU A 58 -19.37 28.01 24.02
N ALA A 59 -19.70 26.74 24.23
CA ALA A 59 -19.07 25.88 25.24
C ALA A 59 -19.44 24.41 25.02
N PRO A 60 -18.57 23.58 24.41
CA PRO A 60 -18.72 22.13 24.49
C PRO A 60 -18.67 21.68 25.96
N ASP A 61 -19.40 20.62 26.29
CA ASP A 61 -19.26 19.98 27.60
C ASP A 61 -17.85 19.38 27.77
N GLU A 62 -17.51 18.97 28.99
CA GLU A 62 -16.18 18.42 29.31
C GLU A 62 -15.82 17.25 28.39
N ALA A 63 -16.79 16.37 28.10
CA ALA A 63 -16.63 15.25 27.18
C ALA A 63 -16.32 15.71 25.75
N GLY A 64 -17.07 16.69 25.23
CA GLY A 64 -16.84 17.28 23.91
C GLY A 64 -15.49 17.97 23.79
N TYR A 65 -15.01 18.62 24.86
CA TYR A 65 -13.68 19.23 24.87
C TYR A 65 -12.57 18.18 24.82
N HIS A 66 -12.64 17.13 25.64
CA HIS A 66 -11.67 16.04 25.62
C HIS A 66 -11.62 15.32 24.27
N LEU A 67 -12.78 15.12 23.67
CA LEU A 67 -12.89 14.51 22.36
C LEU A 67 -12.28 15.39 21.26
N TYR A 68 -12.57 16.70 21.29
CA TYR A 68 -11.95 17.66 20.38
C TYR A 68 -10.43 17.69 20.53
N ASP A 69 -9.91 17.75 21.76
CA ASP A 69 -8.47 17.78 22.00
C ASP A 69 -7.78 16.51 21.46
N ALA A 70 -8.39 15.34 21.68
CA ALA A 70 -7.91 14.09 21.12
C ALA A 70 -7.93 14.10 19.58
N MET A 71 -9.00 14.60 18.95
CA MET A 71 -9.06 14.75 17.50
C MET A 71 -8.00 15.71 16.96
N ARG A 72 -7.84 16.87 17.61
CA ARG A 72 -6.83 17.86 17.23
C ARG A 72 -5.44 17.27 17.31
N TYR A 73 -5.16 16.48 18.35
CA TYR A 73 -3.92 15.73 18.48
C TYR A 73 -3.71 14.76 17.31
N VAL A 74 -4.72 13.95 16.99
CA VAL A 74 -4.66 12.99 15.88
C VAL A 74 -4.44 13.70 14.54
N MET A 75 -5.13 14.79 14.27
CA MET A 75 -4.96 15.62 13.06
C MET A 75 -3.52 16.11 12.93
N VAL A 76 -2.97 16.69 14.00
CA VAL A 76 -1.61 17.23 14.00
C VAL A 76 -0.57 16.13 13.80
N ALA A 77 -0.70 15.02 14.53
CA ALA A 77 0.20 13.86 14.38
C ALA A 77 0.17 13.30 12.95
N LEU A 78 -1.03 13.17 12.36
CA LEU A 78 -1.22 12.69 11.00
C LEU A 78 -0.61 13.64 9.96
N ALA A 79 -0.77 14.95 10.14
CA ALA A 79 -0.18 15.95 9.27
C ALA A 79 1.36 15.88 9.34
N ASP A 80 1.95 15.91 10.52
CA ASP A 80 3.40 15.85 10.68
C ASP A 80 3.99 14.56 10.07
N ASP A 81 3.39 13.40 10.32
CA ASP A 81 3.83 12.14 9.70
C ASP A 81 3.68 12.17 8.17
N ALA A 82 2.60 12.77 7.64
CA ALA A 82 2.35 12.83 6.21
C ALA A 82 3.32 13.75 5.45
N PHE A 83 3.64 14.93 5.99
CA PHE A 83 4.51 15.92 5.34
C PHE A 83 6.00 15.60 5.52
N LEU A 84 6.41 15.04 6.67
CA LEU A 84 7.78 14.56 6.86
C LEU A 84 8.12 13.42 5.89
N HIS A 85 7.15 12.54 5.62
CA HIS A 85 7.35 11.33 4.81
C HIS A 85 6.73 11.42 3.41
N LEU A 86 6.68 12.62 2.82
CA LEU A 86 6.36 12.77 1.40
C LEU A 86 7.30 11.91 0.54
N ARG A 87 6.80 11.36 -0.57
CA ARG A 87 7.63 10.58 -1.50
C ARG A 87 8.56 11.47 -2.32
N THR A 88 8.08 12.65 -2.70
CA THR A 88 8.82 13.64 -3.48
C THR A 88 9.76 14.44 -2.58
N GLU A 89 10.89 14.91 -3.12
CA GLU A 89 11.75 15.85 -2.42
C GLU A 89 11.09 17.23 -2.35
N TRP A 90 10.59 17.59 -1.17
CA TRP A 90 10.06 18.92 -0.90
C TRP A 90 11.12 19.76 -0.19
N PRO A 91 11.56 20.90 -0.76
CA PRO A 91 12.54 21.79 -0.11
C PRO A 91 12.09 22.24 1.29
N GLY A 92 10.79 22.35 1.52
CA GLY A 92 10.19 22.70 2.80
C GLY A 92 10.37 21.65 3.90
N ARG A 93 10.74 20.39 3.59
CA ARG A 93 10.82 19.30 4.57
C ARG A 93 11.79 19.61 5.73
N ALA A 94 12.96 20.19 5.44
CA ALA A 94 13.94 20.54 6.48
C ALA A 94 13.39 21.61 7.44
N ARG A 95 12.66 22.59 6.89
CA ARG A 95 11.98 23.62 7.67
C ARG A 95 10.79 23.05 8.45
N TRP A 96 10.06 22.09 7.89
CA TRP A 96 9.01 21.36 8.60
C TRP A 96 9.56 20.62 9.81
N LEU A 97 10.68 19.88 9.65
CA LEU A 97 11.30 19.10 10.72
C LEU A 97 11.70 19.95 11.93
N THR A 98 12.17 21.18 11.70
CA THR A 98 12.58 22.10 12.79
C THR A 98 11.40 22.87 13.39
N ASN A 99 10.25 22.88 12.72
CA ASN A 99 9.07 23.65 13.06
C ASN A 99 7.79 22.81 12.88
N LEU A 100 7.74 21.63 13.53
CA LEU A 100 6.59 20.72 13.45
C LEU A 100 5.28 21.41 13.81
N LEU A 101 4.18 20.95 13.21
CA LEU A 101 2.85 21.44 13.56
C LEU A 101 2.53 21.11 15.03
N GLU A 102 2.97 19.95 15.51
CA GLU A 102 2.90 19.56 16.94
C GLU A 102 3.55 20.59 17.85
N LYS A 103 4.74 21.07 17.49
CA LYS A 103 5.47 22.05 18.29
C LYS A 103 4.69 23.35 18.43
N GLN A 104 3.98 23.75 17.38
CA GLN A 104 3.21 24.99 17.35
C GLN A 104 1.88 24.87 18.09
N VAL A 105 1.22 23.71 18.01
CA VAL A 105 -0.12 23.51 18.59
C VAL A 105 -0.06 23.05 20.05
N PHE A 106 0.90 22.18 20.38
CA PHE A 106 1.01 21.52 21.69
C PHE A 106 2.31 21.82 22.43
N GLY A 107 3.30 22.46 21.79
CA GLY A 107 4.60 22.73 22.40
C GLY A 107 5.49 21.49 22.53
N THR A 108 5.12 20.37 21.91
CA THR A 108 5.83 19.08 22.00
C THR A 108 6.36 18.64 20.63
N GLN A 109 7.27 17.65 20.63
CA GLN A 109 7.84 17.05 19.40
C GLN A 109 7.90 15.52 19.52
N ARG A 110 6.89 14.93 20.14
CA ARG A 110 6.85 13.50 20.49
C ARG A 110 5.65 12.78 19.89
N ALA A 111 4.88 13.40 18.99
CA ALA A 111 3.64 12.85 18.49
C ALA A 111 3.81 11.45 17.90
N GLY A 112 4.91 11.20 17.17
CA GLY A 112 5.20 9.88 16.59
C GLY A 112 5.29 8.73 17.61
N ALA A 113 5.75 8.99 18.84
CA ALA A 113 5.83 8.01 19.91
C ALA A 113 4.62 8.10 20.87
N ALA A 114 4.29 9.32 21.31
CA ALA A 114 3.22 9.59 22.25
C ALA A 114 1.84 9.22 21.70
N PHE A 115 1.66 9.11 20.38
CA PHE A 115 0.43 8.63 19.77
C PHE A 115 0.07 7.21 20.24
N PHE A 116 1.05 6.31 20.30
CA PHE A 116 0.83 4.93 20.74
C PHE A 116 0.72 4.83 22.25
N ASP A 117 1.49 5.63 22.99
CA ASP A 117 1.37 5.71 24.46
C ASP A 117 -0.06 6.13 24.87
N ARG A 118 -0.65 7.11 24.15
CA ARG A 118 -2.06 7.51 24.34
C ARG A 118 -3.05 6.41 23.99
N ILE A 119 -2.78 5.59 22.96
CA ILE A 119 -3.61 4.43 22.64
C ILE A 119 -3.53 3.41 23.78
N ASP A 120 -2.35 3.14 24.31
CA ASP A 120 -2.19 2.19 25.41
C ASP A 120 -2.91 2.66 26.68
N GLU A 121 -2.80 3.94 27.04
CA GLU A 121 -3.56 4.55 28.14
C GLU A 121 -5.08 4.45 27.92
N LEU A 122 -5.54 4.75 26.71
CA LEU A 122 -6.94 4.65 26.32
C LEU A 122 -7.48 3.23 26.49
N LEU A 123 -6.75 2.24 25.95
CA LEU A 123 -7.12 0.83 26.04
C LEU A 123 -7.05 0.30 27.48
N ALA A 124 -6.10 0.78 28.28
CA ALA A 124 -5.96 0.43 29.70
C ALA A 124 -7.14 0.95 30.53
N SER A 125 -7.68 2.12 30.20
CA SER A 125 -8.81 2.72 30.93
C SER A 125 -10.10 1.90 30.85
N ARG A 126 -10.27 1.08 29.79
CA ARG A 126 -11.48 0.28 29.50
C ARG A 126 -12.79 1.08 29.52
N ASP A 127 -12.69 2.39 29.37
CA ASP A 127 -13.81 3.32 29.49
C ASP A 127 -14.55 3.42 28.15
N LYS A 128 -15.80 2.92 28.14
CA LYS A 128 -16.64 2.93 26.94
C LYS A 128 -17.05 4.33 26.48
N SER A 129 -16.99 5.34 27.35
CA SER A 129 -17.24 6.73 26.93
C SER A 129 -16.19 7.25 25.94
N LYS A 130 -15.00 6.63 25.91
CA LYS A 130 -13.89 7.03 25.02
C LYS A 130 -13.90 6.30 23.67
N GLU A 131 -15.02 5.68 23.31
CA GLU A 131 -15.18 4.96 22.04
C GLU A 131 -14.84 5.87 20.84
N GLU A 132 -15.34 7.11 20.85
CA GLU A 132 -15.12 8.07 19.76
C GLU A 132 -13.67 8.55 19.68
N VAL A 133 -12.98 8.66 20.82
CA VAL A 133 -11.54 8.94 20.86
C VAL A 133 -10.76 7.77 20.24
N ALA A 134 -11.09 6.53 20.61
CA ALA A 134 -10.46 5.33 20.04
C ALA A 134 -10.69 5.23 18.54
N MET A 135 -11.87 5.62 18.05
CA MET A 135 -12.16 5.70 16.62
C MET A 135 -11.25 6.69 15.90
N ALA A 136 -10.97 7.87 16.49
CA ALA A 136 -10.06 8.84 15.87
C ALA A 136 -8.65 8.27 15.68
N PHE A 137 -8.11 7.60 16.70
CA PHE A 137 -6.82 6.91 16.61
C PHE A 137 -6.84 5.78 15.56
N LEU A 138 -7.88 4.95 15.58
CA LEU A 138 -8.06 3.87 14.60
C LEU A 138 -8.10 4.43 13.17
N PHE A 139 -8.82 5.52 12.96
CA PHE A 139 -8.93 6.15 11.65
C PHE A 139 -7.58 6.66 11.14
N ALA A 140 -6.79 7.33 11.99
CA ALA A 140 -5.43 7.72 11.60
C ALA A 140 -4.54 6.52 11.22
N LEU A 141 -4.63 5.40 11.94
CA LEU A 141 -3.90 4.17 11.58
C LEU A 141 -4.38 3.55 10.26
N MET A 142 -5.67 3.68 9.93
CA MET A 142 -6.23 3.25 8.64
C MET A 142 -5.81 4.17 7.49
N LEU A 143 -5.64 5.47 7.77
CA LEU A 143 -5.13 6.46 6.82
C LEU A 143 -3.61 6.38 6.59
N GLY A 144 -2.92 5.45 7.25
CA GLY A 144 -1.51 5.15 7.02
C GLY A 144 -0.55 5.91 7.94
N PHE A 145 -1.02 6.46 9.07
CA PHE A 145 -0.13 6.94 10.11
C PHE A 145 0.75 5.78 10.61
N LYS A 146 2.07 5.99 10.60
CA LYS A 146 3.03 4.97 11.07
C LYS A 146 3.73 5.36 12.37
N GLY A 147 4.00 6.65 12.57
CA GLY A 147 4.70 7.15 13.75
C GLY A 147 6.00 6.39 14.01
N ARG A 148 6.23 5.98 15.28
CA ARG A 148 7.45 5.26 15.70
C ARG A 148 7.66 3.89 15.03
N PHE A 149 6.61 3.27 14.50
CA PHE A 149 6.69 1.93 13.88
C PHE A 149 6.97 1.99 12.37
N ARG A 150 7.41 3.13 11.85
CA ARG A 150 7.83 3.24 10.46
C ARG A 150 9.13 2.46 10.22
N GLY A 151 9.06 1.40 9.43
CA GLY A 151 10.22 0.57 9.09
C GLY A 151 10.00 -0.89 9.47
N GLU A 152 10.92 -1.47 10.24
CA GLU A 152 10.97 -2.92 10.52
C GLU A 152 9.82 -3.41 11.41
N GLU A 153 9.28 -2.56 12.27
CA GLU A 153 8.24 -2.90 13.24
C GLU A 153 6.81 -2.59 12.73
N GLU A 154 6.60 -2.49 11.41
CA GLU A 154 5.28 -2.12 10.86
C GLU A 154 4.18 -3.15 11.19
N HIS A 155 4.56 -4.39 11.50
CA HIS A 155 3.65 -5.44 11.95
C HIS A 155 2.93 -5.09 13.27
N GLU A 156 3.54 -4.30 14.15
CA GLU A 156 2.91 -3.82 15.39
C GLU A 156 1.66 -2.98 15.12
N LEU A 157 1.63 -2.24 14.00
CA LEU A 157 0.45 -1.45 13.60
C LEU A 157 -0.80 -2.32 13.42
N VAL A 158 -0.63 -3.59 13.04
CA VAL A 158 -1.76 -4.54 12.93
C VAL A 158 -2.36 -4.82 14.31
N SER A 159 -1.52 -5.08 15.31
CA SER A 159 -1.94 -5.33 16.70
C SER A 159 -2.68 -4.12 17.29
N TYR A 160 -2.17 -2.90 17.09
CA TYR A 160 -2.88 -1.69 17.54
C TYR A 160 -4.24 -1.50 16.87
N ARG A 161 -4.35 -1.77 15.56
CA ARG A 161 -5.63 -1.70 14.84
C ARG A 161 -6.64 -2.70 15.39
N GLU A 162 -6.22 -3.95 15.61
CA GLU A 162 -7.08 -5.00 16.16
C GLU A 162 -7.58 -4.67 17.58
N ARG A 163 -6.67 -4.21 18.45
CA ARG A 163 -7.00 -3.79 19.82
C ARG A 163 -8.02 -2.63 19.83
N LEU A 164 -7.82 -1.64 18.97
CA LEU A 164 -8.74 -0.51 18.82
C LEU A 164 -10.10 -0.94 18.23
N LEU A 165 -10.10 -1.79 17.20
CA LEU A 165 -11.34 -2.36 16.63
C LEU A 165 -12.16 -3.11 17.68
N TYR A 166 -11.51 -3.90 18.53
CA TYR A 166 -12.15 -4.59 19.63
C TYR A 166 -12.71 -3.60 20.67
N PHE A 167 -11.92 -2.59 21.04
CA PHE A 167 -12.33 -1.57 22.02
C PHE A 167 -13.59 -0.83 21.58
N VAL A 168 -13.61 -0.41 20.31
CA VAL A 168 -14.71 0.31 19.65
C VAL A 168 -15.96 -0.58 19.46
N GLY A 169 -15.87 -1.88 19.76
CA GLY A 169 -16.99 -2.81 19.63
C GLY A 169 -17.26 -3.24 18.18
N LEU A 170 -16.49 -2.76 17.20
CA LEU A 170 -16.52 -3.26 15.82
C LEU A 170 -16.08 -4.72 15.75
N GLY A 171 -15.14 -5.11 16.63
CA GLY A 171 -14.73 -6.50 16.81
C GLY A 171 -15.66 -7.35 17.69
N GLN A 172 -16.73 -6.78 18.26
CA GLN A 172 -17.71 -7.48 19.12
C GLN A 172 -19.06 -7.72 18.41
N SER A 173 -19.42 -6.91 17.40
CA SER A 173 -20.66 -7.09 16.61
C SER A 173 -20.65 -8.31 15.70
N GLY A 174 -19.50 -8.96 15.55
CA GLY A 174 -19.42 -10.37 15.24
C GLY A 174 -18.43 -10.94 16.23
N GLY A 175 -18.88 -11.83 17.12
CA GLY A 175 -17.96 -12.90 17.52
C GLY A 175 -17.39 -13.41 16.21
N LEU A 176 -16.07 -13.25 16.02
CA LEU A 176 -15.37 -13.87 14.91
C LEU A 176 -15.42 -15.37 15.20
N ASP A 177 -16.60 -15.95 15.00
CA ASP A 177 -16.70 -17.34 14.63
C ASP A 177 -15.89 -17.42 13.34
N PRO A 178 -14.71 -18.08 13.34
CA PRO A 178 -13.94 -18.24 12.12
C PRO A 178 -14.76 -18.91 11.00
N ALA A 179 -15.90 -19.52 11.32
CA ALA A 179 -16.84 -20.07 10.35
C ALA A 179 -17.80 -19.05 9.70
N LYS A 180 -17.87 -17.79 10.17
CA LYS A 180 -18.83 -16.80 9.65
C LYS A 180 -18.15 -15.48 9.26
N PRO A 181 -17.63 -15.37 8.02
CA PRO A 181 -17.02 -14.14 7.55
C PRO A 181 -18.01 -12.97 7.51
N MET A 182 -17.52 -11.77 7.86
CA MET A 182 -18.30 -10.53 7.99
C MET A 182 -18.89 -10.03 6.66
N PHE A 183 -18.36 -10.51 5.53
CA PHE A 183 -18.84 -10.22 4.17
C PHE A 183 -19.01 -11.53 3.40
N PRO A 184 -20.11 -12.27 3.61
CA PRO A 184 -20.31 -13.57 2.97
C PRO A 184 -20.16 -13.50 1.45
N ASP A 185 -20.64 -12.42 0.82
CA ASP A 185 -20.55 -12.21 -0.64
C ASP A 185 -19.13 -11.92 -1.13
N ALA A 186 -18.27 -11.28 -0.31
CA ALA A 186 -16.86 -11.08 -0.65
C ALA A 186 -16.09 -12.40 -0.60
N TYR A 187 -16.47 -13.30 0.33
CA TYR A 187 -15.89 -14.64 0.45
C TYR A 187 -16.53 -15.67 -0.50
N ALA A 188 -17.76 -15.43 -0.97
CA ALA A 188 -18.45 -16.26 -1.96
C ALA A 188 -17.74 -16.26 -3.33
N HIS A 189 -16.93 -15.21 -3.59
CA HIS A 189 -16.18 -15.05 -4.83
C HIS A 189 -14.67 -14.89 -4.62
N THR A 190 -14.15 -15.05 -3.40
CA THR A 190 -12.73 -15.34 -3.25
C THR A 190 -12.49 -16.77 -3.70
N ILE A 191 -11.57 -16.94 -4.64
CA ILE A 191 -10.93 -18.23 -4.90
C ILE A 191 -10.36 -18.67 -3.55
N THR A 192 -11.06 -19.58 -2.86
CA THR A 192 -10.55 -20.27 -1.69
C THR A 192 -9.39 -21.12 -2.18
N THR A 193 -8.20 -20.52 -2.15
CA THR A 193 -6.96 -21.29 -2.26
C THR A 193 -6.86 -22.04 -0.95
N ASP A 194 -7.34 -23.28 -0.98
CA ASP A 194 -7.09 -24.25 0.07
C ASP A 194 -5.57 -24.26 0.36
N PRO A 195 -5.12 -23.96 1.59
CA PRO A 195 -3.71 -23.97 1.95
C PRO A 195 -3.06 -25.36 1.77
N ASP A 196 -3.86 -26.42 1.66
CA ASP A 196 -3.41 -27.79 1.38
C ASP A 196 -3.56 -28.22 -0.09
N GLN A 197 -4.04 -27.32 -0.97
CA GLN A 197 -4.01 -27.59 -2.41
C GLN A 197 -2.57 -27.42 -2.91
N LYS A 198 -1.78 -28.49 -2.72
CA LYS A 198 -0.50 -28.70 -3.39
C LYS A 198 -0.68 -28.33 -4.86
N MET A 199 0.00 -27.26 -5.28
CA MET A 199 -0.01 -26.81 -6.66
C MET A 199 0.15 -28.03 -7.60
N PRO A 200 -0.63 -28.13 -8.68
CA PRO A 200 -0.44 -29.19 -9.68
C PRO A 200 1.05 -29.27 -10.00
N ASP A 201 1.65 -30.45 -9.80
CA ASP A 201 3.10 -30.63 -9.80
C ASP A 201 3.68 -30.15 -11.14
N HIS A 202 4.20 -28.92 -11.15
CA HIS A 202 4.66 -28.19 -12.35
C HIS A 202 5.71 -28.98 -13.15
N ARG A 203 6.34 -29.96 -12.48
CA ARG A 203 7.26 -30.95 -13.04
C ARG A 203 6.64 -31.76 -14.19
N LEU A 204 5.33 -32.04 -14.18
CA LEU A 204 4.67 -32.75 -15.29
C LEU A 204 4.61 -31.90 -16.55
N TYR A 205 4.24 -30.62 -16.42
CA TYR A 205 4.20 -29.69 -17.55
C TYR A 205 5.59 -29.41 -18.11
N VAL A 206 6.60 -29.29 -17.25
CA VAL A 206 8.00 -29.16 -17.68
C VAL A 206 8.47 -30.42 -18.43
N ARG A 207 8.13 -31.62 -17.96
CA ARG A 207 8.45 -32.87 -18.69
C ARG A 207 7.76 -32.95 -20.05
N LEU A 208 6.48 -32.58 -20.13
CA LEU A 208 5.76 -32.54 -21.40
C LEU A 208 6.39 -31.54 -22.38
N LEU A 209 6.74 -30.34 -21.90
CA LEU A 209 7.42 -29.32 -22.70
C LEU A 209 8.75 -29.84 -23.25
N VAL A 210 9.57 -30.50 -22.40
CA VAL A 210 10.85 -31.09 -22.82
C VAL A 210 10.63 -32.19 -23.87
N VAL A 211 9.64 -33.06 -23.71
CA VAL A 211 9.31 -34.11 -24.70
C VAL A 211 8.89 -33.50 -26.03
N VAL A 212 8.08 -32.44 -26.02
CA VAL A 212 7.66 -31.73 -27.25
C VAL A 212 8.87 -31.10 -27.95
N ILE A 213 9.76 -30.45 -27.20
CA ILE A 213 10.99 -29.85 -27.75
C ILE A 213 11.89 -30.94 -28.35
N LEU A 214 12.12 -32.04 -27.62
CA LEU A 214 12.94 -33.15 -28.12
C LEU A 214 12.34 -33.81 -29.35
N GLY A 215 11.01 -33.98 -29.38
CA GLY A 215 10.29 -34.49 -30.55
C GLY A 215 10.44 -33.57 -31.76
N TYR A 216 10.31 -32.25 -31.57
CA TYR A 216 10.53 -31.27 -32.62
C TYR A 216 11.96 -31.30 -33.16
N VAL A 217 12.97 -31.31 -32.28
CA VAL A 217 14.39 -31.39 -32.67
C VAL A 217 14.68 -32.69 -33.41
N GLY A 218 14.12 -33.82 -32.97
CA GLY A 218 14.26 -35.10 -33.65
C GLY A 218 13.67 -35.10 -35.06
N LEU A 219 12.46 -34.55 -35.22
CA LEU A 219 11.81 -34.40 -36.53
C LEU A 219 12.59 -33.44 -37.44
N ALA A 220 13.06 -32.32 -36.90
CA ALA A 220 13.91 -31.38 -37.63
C ALA A 220 15.21 -32.03 -38.12
N HIS A 221 15.85 -32.85 -37.27
CA HIS A 221 17.07 -33.57 -37.61
C HIS A 221 16.83 -34.65 -38.68
N LEU A 222 15.71 -35.39 -38.59
CA LEU A 222 15.32 -36.37 -39.62
C LEU A 222 15.04 -35.68 -40.96
N SER A 223 14.36 -34.53 -40.92
CA SER A 223 14.08 -33.72 -42.09
C SER A 223 15.37 -33.19 -42.73
N TRP A 224 16.31 -32.71 -41.92
CA TRP A 224 17.65 -32.32 -42.37
C TRP A 224 18.39 -33.47 -43.05
N HIS A 225 18.36 -34.67 -42.47
CA HIS A 225 19.02 -35.83 -43.06
C HIS A 225 18.40 -36.24 -44.40
N GLN A 226 17.07 -36.21 -44.53
CA GLN A 226 16.41 -36.51 -45.81
C GLN A 226 16.65 -35.43 -46.87
N GLN A 227 16.71 -34.15 -46.49
CA GLN A 227 16.90 -33.05 -47.42
C GLN A 227 18.37 -32.82 -47.81
N THR A 228 19.33 -33.15 -46.95
CA THR A 228 20.77 -32.90 -47.24
C THR A 228 21.41 -34.03 -48.04
N ALA A 229 20.82 -35.24 -48.04
CA ALA A 229 21.27 -36.37 -48.85
C ALA A 229 21.34 -36.05 -50.37
N PRO A 230 20.29 -35.51 -51.01
CA PRO A 230 20.33 -35.22 -52.45
C PRO A 230 21.25 -34.06 -52.83
N ILE A 231 21.62 -33.18 -51.89
CA ILE A 231 22.54 -32.06 -52.17
C ILE A 231 23.98 -32.57 -52.31
N ARG A 232 24.37 -33.61 -51.57
CA ARG A 232 25.70 -34.24 -51.72
C ARG A 232 25.88 -34.89 -53.08
N ASP A 233 24.85 -35.58 -53.57
CA ASP A 233 24.91 -36.27 -54.87
C ASP A 233 25.04 -35.27 -56.04
N VAL A 234 24.37 -34.12 -55.96
CA VAL A 234 24.48 -33.05 -56.98
C VAL A 234 25.84 -32.36 -56.92
N VAL A 235 26.40 -32.14 -55.72
CA VAL A 235 27.73 -31.53 -55.56
C VAL A 235 28.84 -32.46 -56.05
N GLU A 236 28.74 -33.77 -55.80
CA GLU A 236 29.68 -34.77 -56.33
C GLU A 236 29.58 -34.90 -57.87
N GLN A 237 28.38 -34.85 -58.44
CA GLN A 237 28.21 -34.82 -59.91
C GLN A 237 28.84 -33.58 -60.53
N VAL A 238 28.64 -32.39 -59.96
CA VAL A 238 29.24 -31.14 -60.49
C VAL A 238 30.76 -31.18 -60.36
N THR A 239 31.30 -31.76 -59.29
CA THR A 239 32.76 -31.88 -59.09
C THR A 239 33.37 -32.86 -60.10
N GLN A 240 32.74 -34.02 -60.34
CA GLN A 240 33.19 -34.97 -61.36
C GLN A 240 33.05 -34.43 -62.79
N GLN A 241 32.05 -33.59 -63.05
CA GLN A 241 31.86 -32.97 -64.37
C GLN A 241 32.86 -31.85 -64.64
N ILE A 242 33.35 -31.16 -63.59
CA ILE A 242 34.45 -30.19 -63.69
C ILE A 242 35.80 -30.90 -63.82
N GLU A 243 36.03 -32.02 -63.13
CA GLU A 243 37.25 -32.83 -63.28
C GLU A 243 37.29 -33.60 -64.62
N GLY A 244 36.14 -33.96 -65.18
CA GLY A 244 36.02 -34.59 -66.51
C GLY A 244 36.13 -33.60 -67.68
N VAL A 245 36.06 -32.29 -67.43
CA VAL A 245 36.11 -31.22 -68.44
C VAL A 245 37.26 -30.27 -68.12
N GLY A 246 38.50 -30.75 -68.30
CA GLY A 246 39.67 -29.87 -68.37
C GLY A 246 40.94 -30.60 -68.84
N PRO A 247 41.79 -29.96 -69.65
CA PRO A 247 41.57 -29.40 -70.97
C PRO A 247 42.26 -30.29 -72.02
N SER A 248 41.51 -30.98 -72.87
CA SER A 248 42.06 -31.68 -74.05
C SER A 248 41.67 -30.93 -75.33
N ASP A 249 42.15 -29.70 -75.45
CA ASP A 249 42.25 -29.01 -76.73
C ASP A 249 43.55 -28.21 -76.77
N ALA A 250 44.68 -28.92 -76.90
CA ALA A 250 45.97 -28.36 -77.32
C ALA A 250 46.98 -29.47 -77.63
N ARG A 251 47.04 -29.92 -78.90
CA ARG A 251 48.26 -30.07 -79.73
C ARG A 251 48.12 -31.18 -80.80
N ASN A 252 48.40 -30.73 -82.03
CA ASN A 252 48.69 -31.44 -83.30
C ASN A 252 47.55 -32.12 -84.05
#